data_AF-A0A139LGL5-F1
#
_entry.id   AF-A0A139LGL5-F1
#
_cell.length_a   1.000
_cell.length_b   1.000
_cell.length_c   1.000
_cell.angle_alpha   90.00
_cell.angle_beta   90.00
_cell.angle_gamma   90.00
#
_symmetry.space_group_name_H-M   'P 1'
#
loop_
_entity.id
_entity.type
_entity.pdbx_description
1 polymer ?
#
loop_
_entity_poly.entity_id
_entity_poly.type
_entity_poly.pdbx_seq_one_letter_code
_entity_poly.pdbx_strand_id
1 'polypeptide(L)'
;MQASEQTGGIFDVTCAPLINLWGFGFTKFDSITPQLVDSIRHFVGFRKVRLQGNRVMKDDPRILLNFSALGSGTICNIIACLFDRKGISNYMIDIGGEMIAKGKNPQG
;
A
#
# COMPACT_ATOMS: atom_id res chain seq x y z
N MET A 1 -8.09 -8.41 5.70
CA MET A 1 -6.95 -7.95 4.87
C MET A 1 -7.21 -8.45 3.46
N GLN A 2 -8.22 -7.89 2.79
CA GLN A 2 -8.91 -8.59 1.68
C GLN A 2 -8.01 -8.85 0.45
N ALA A 3 -7.23 -7.86 -0.01
CA ALA A 3 -6.34 -8.05 -1.16
C ALA A 3 -5.27 -9.12 -0.90
N SER A 4 -4.75 -9.20 0.32
CA SER A 4 -3.80 -10.24 0.72
C SER A 4 -4.43 -11.63 0.75
N GLU A 5 -5.67 -11.73 1.21
CA GLU A 5 -6.43 -12.99 1.21
C GLU A 5 -6.72 -13.47 -0.22
N GLN A 6 -7.18 -12.58 -1.08
CA GLN A 6 -7.52 -12.88 -2.49
C GLN A 6 -6.31 -13.31 -3.32
N THR A 7 -5.13 -12.81 -2.98
CA THR A 7 -3.88 -13.14 -3.67
C THR A 7 -3.10 -14.26 -3.00
N GLY A 8 -3.64 -14.89 -1.95
CA GLY A 8 -2.94 -15.93 -1.20
C GLY A 8 -1.66 -15.45 -0.51
N GLY A 9 -1.54 -14.14 -0.25
CA GLY A 9 -0.36 -13.53 0.36
C GLY A 9 0.71 -13.05 -0.62
N ILE A 10 0.47 -13.11 -1.93
CA ILE A 10 1.38 -12.48 -2.93
C ILE A 10 1.42 -10.97 -2.73
N PHE A 11 0.27 -10.35 -2.47
CA PHE A 11 0.19 -8.96 -2.02
C PHE A 11 0.12 -8.92 -0.49
N ASP A 12 1.15 -8.45 0.19
CA ASP A 12 1.16 -8.35 1.66
C ASP A 12 1.75 -7.02 2.13
N VAL A 13 0.89 -6.19 2.73
CA VAL A 13 1.25 -4.87 3.26
C VAL A 13 2.18 -4.96 4.48
N THR A 14 2.34 -6.13 5.09
CA THR A 14 3.29 -6.36 6.19
C THR A 14 4.72 -6.62 5.72
N CYS A 15 4.98 -6.66 4.41
CA CYS A 15 6.33 -6.82 3.84
C CYS A 15 7.26 -5.61 4.07
N ALA A 16 6.79 -4.57 4.76
CA ALA A 16 7.55 -3.36 5.04
C ALA A 16 8.96 -3.62 5.63
N PRO A 17 9.17 -4.56 6.58
CA PRO A 17 10.51 -4.87 7.08
C PRO A 17 11.45 -5.41 5.99
N LEU A 18 10.94 -6.20 5.04
CA LEU A 18 11.73 -6.71 3.91
C LEU A 18 12.01 -5.60 2.89
N ILE A 19 11.04 -4.74 2.60
CA ILE A 19 11.21 -3.56 1.73
C ILE A 19 12.33 -2.66 2.29
N ASN A 20 12.32 -2.42 3.60
CA ASN A 20 13.34 -1.66 4.31
C ASN A 20 14.70 -2.35 4.26
N LEU A 21 14.75 -3.67 4.45
CA LEU A 21 15.98 -4.46 4.36
C LEU A 21 16.66 -4.32 3.00
N TRP A 22 15.87 -4.34 1.92
CA TRP A 22 16.35 -4.19 0.54
C TRP A 22 16.62 -2.74 0.12
N GLY A 23 16.50 -1.76 1.02
CA GLY A 23 16.80 -0.36 0.71
C GLY A 23 15.74 0.37 -0.11
N PHE A 24 14.56 -0.22 -0.31
CA PHE A 24 13.42 0.42 -0.97
C PHE A 24 12.57 1.25 0.01
N GLY A 25 12.92 1.26 1.29
CA GLY A 25 12.31 2.09 2.32
C GLY A 25 13.23 3.22 2.80
N PHE A 26 13.11 3.59 4.08
CA PHE A 26 13.86 4.71 4.65
C PHE A 26 15.21 4.33 5.27
N THR A 27 15.56 3.04 5.26
CA THR A 27 16.78 2.48 5.85
C THR A 27 17.69 1.92 4.77
N LYS A 28 19.00 2.08 4.93
CA LYS A 28 20.01 1.41 4.10
C LYS A 28 20.73 0.34 4.92
N PHE A 29 20.87 -0.83 4.34
CA PHE A 29 21.65 -1.93 4.90
C PHE A 29 22.81 -2.24 3.96
N ASP A 30 24.02 -2.32 4.51
CA ASP A 30 25.24 -2.51 3.73
C ASP A 30 25.49 -3.99 3.38
N SER A 31 24.80 -4.93 4.04
CA SER A 31 24.93 -6.36 3.78
C SER A 31 23.67 -7.12 4.18
N ILE A 32 23.10 -7.87 3.23
CA ILE A 32 21.91 -8.69 3.43
C ILE A 32 22.35 -10.16 3.47
N THR A 33 22.18 -10.82 4.62
CA THR A 33 22.49 -12.24 4.79
C THR A 33 21.21 -13.08 4.86
N PRO A 34 21.23 -14.36 4.46
CA PRO A 34 20.07 -15.24 4.60
C PRO A 34 19.51 -15.30 6.02
N GLN A 35 20.38 -15.31 7.03
CA GLN A 35 19.98 -15.35 8.45
C GLN A 35 19.23 -14.08 8.86
N LEU A 36 19.64 -12.92 8.34
CA LEU A 36 18.95 -11.65 8.59
C LEU A 36 17.57 -11.64 7.91
N VAL A 37 17.49 -12.13 6.67
CA VAL A 37 16.22 -12.28 5.94
C VAL A 37 15.26 -13.19 6.72
N ASP A 38 15.73 -14.35 7.18
CA ASP A 38 14.91 -15.30 7.94
C ASP A 38 14.43 -14.71 9.26
N SER A 39 15.31 -13.99 9.98
CA SER A 39 14.94 -13.30 11.21
C SER A 39 13.86 -12.23 10.98
N ILE A 40 13.97 -11.45 9.90
CA ILE A 40 13.02 -10.38 9.58
C ILE A 40 11.69 -10.94 9.08
N ARG A 41 11.72 -12.06 8.35
CA ARG A 41 10.53 -12.74 7.83
C ARG A 41 9.56 -13.16 8.93
N HIS A 42 10.04 -13.36 10.16
CA HIS A 42 9.19 -13.62 11.32
C HIS A 42 8.21 -12.46 11.62
N PHE A 43 8.51 -11.23 11.19
CA PHE A 43 7.65 -10.06 11.37
C PHE A 43 6.76 -9.75 10.16
N VAL A 44 6.79 -10.62 9.14
CA VAL A 44 5.93 -10.53 7.96
C VAL A 44 4.78 -11.55 8.10
N GLY A 45 3.61 -11.16 7.62
CA GLY A 45 2.40 -11.98 7.51
C GLY A 45 1.13 -11.20 7.84
N PHE A 46 0.30 -10.94 6.82
CA PHE A 46 -0.97 -10.21 6.95
C PHE A 46 -1.96 -10.82 7.96
N ARG A 47 -1.87 -12.13 8.23
CA ARG A 47 -2.71 -12.82 9.23
C ARG A 47 -2.41 -12.42 10.68
N LYS A 48 -1.26 -11.80 10.94
CA LYS A 48 -0.83 -11.29 12.26
C LYS A 48 -1.39 -9.90 12.57
N VAL A 49 -2.22 -9.36 11.67
CA VAL A 49 -2.80 -8.02 11.76
C VAL A 49 -4.30 -8.12 11.57
N ARG A 50 -5.06 -7.54 12.50
CA ARG A 50 -6.53 -7.52 12.46
C ARG A 50 -7.07 -6.15 12.82
N LEU A 51 -8.25 -5.84 12.31
CA LEU A 51 -8.99 -4.65 12.70
C LEU A 51 -9.95 -5.00 13.84
N GLN A 52 -9.96 -4.17 14.88
CA GLN A 52 -10.93 -4.23 15.97
C GLN A 52 -11.59 -2.85 16.09
N GLY A 53 -12.76 -2.70 15.46
CA GLY A 53 -13.36 -1.38 15.22
C GLY A 53 -12.42 -0.49 14.41
N ASN A 54 -12.12 0.70 14.93
CA ASN A 54 -11.20 1.66 14.30
C ASN A 54 -9.73 1.48 14.73
N ARG A 55 -9.38 0.33 15.33
CA ARG A 55 -8.03 0.06 15.81
C ARG A 55 -7.37 -1.05 14.99
N VAL A 56 -6.11 -0.85 14.66
CA VAL A 56 -5.24 -1.89 14.08
C VAL A 56 -4.56 -2.63 15.22
N MET A 57 -4.80 -3.93 15.31
CA MET A 57 -4.18 -4.82 16.28
C MET A 57 -3.10 -5.65 15.57
N LYS A 58 -1.90 -5.69 16.15
CA LYS A 58 -0.75 -6.46 15.66
C LYS A 58 -0.36 -7.47 16.73
N ASP A 59 -0.05 -8.70 16.32
CA ASP A 59 0.41 -9.74 17.27
C ASP A 59 1.82 -9.48 17.78
N ASP A 60 2.62 -8.71 17.03
CA ASP A 60 3.97 -8.27 17.42
C ASP A 60 4.13 -6.77 17.13
N PRO A 61 4.66 -5.96 18.06
CA PRO A 61 4.87 -4.52 17.86
C PRO A 61 5.82 -4.20 16.70
N ARG A 62 6.75 -5.10 16.36
CA ARG A 62 7.74 -4.95 15.27
C ARG A 62 7.15 -5.15 13.88
N ILE A 63 5.92 -5.62 13.76
CA ILE A 63 5.23 -5.66 12.46
C ILE A 63 5.07 -4.23 11.95
N LEU A 64 5.54 -3.99 10.72
CA LEU A 64 5.43 -2.72 10.04
C LEU A 64 4.49 -2.87 8.83
N LEU A 65 3.70 -1.84 8.57
CA LEU A 65 2.76 -1.81 7.44
C LEU A 65 3.27 -0.82 6.39
N ASN A 66 3.25 -1.23 5.12
CA ASN A 66 3.53 -0.39 3.98
C ASN A 66 2.41 -0.53 2.94
N PHE A 67 1.74 0.59 2.67
CA PHE A 67 0.64 0.70 1.71
C PHE A 67 1.06 1.45 0.44
N SER A 68 2.35 1.59 0.16
CA SER A 68 2.86 2.32 -1.01
C SER A 68 2.22 1.84 -2.32
N ALA A 69 2.02 0.53 -2.46
CA ALA A 69 1.38 -0.08 -3.62
C ALA A 69 -0.12 0.24 -3.79
N LEU A 70 -0.79 0.80 -2.78
CA LEU A 70 -2.19 1.24 -2.85
C LEU A 70 -2.36 2.76 -2.70
N GLY A 71 -1.32 3.46 -2.23
CA GLY A 71 -1.39 4.86 -1.83
C GLY A 71 -1.83 5.77 -2.97
N SER A 72 -1.11 5.76 -4.09
CA SER A 72 -1.36 6.65 -5.22
C SER A 72 -2.77 6.46 -5.81
N GLY A 73 -3.19 5.22 -6.07
CA GLY A 73 -4.53 4.93 -6.58
C GLY A 73 -5.66 5.33 -5.60
N THR A 74 -5.42 5.19 -4.29
CA THR A 74 -6.38 5.66 -3.27
C THR A 74 -6.51 7.18 -3.29
N ILE A 75 -5.40 7.90 -3.42
CA ILE A 75 -5.42 9.37 -3.51
C ILE A 75 -6.17 9.80 -4.78
N CYS A 76 -5.90 9.17 -5.93
CA CYS A 76 -6.64 9.44 -7.17
C CYS A 76 -8.15 9.27 -6.97
N ASN A 77 -8.58 8.19 -6.29
CA ASN A 77 -10.00 7.95 -5.98
C ASN A 77 -10.60 9.02 -5.06
N ILE A 78 -9.87 9.47 -4.04
CA ILE A 78 -10.34 10.54 -3.14
C ILE A 78 -10.58 11.84 -3.92
N ILE A 79 -9.63 12.21 -4.80
CA ILE A 79 -9.76 13.41 -5.64
C ILE A 79 -10.91 13.26 -6.63
N ALA A 80 -11.07 12.10 -7.26
CA ALA A 80 -12.18 11.81 -8.16
C ALA A 80 -13.54 11.97 -7.44
N CYS A 81 -13.67 11.43 -6.22
CA CYS A 81 -14.88 11.58 -5.41
C CYS A 81 -15.14 13.05 -5.04
N LEU A 82 -14.09 13.83 -4.76
CA LEU A 82 -14.22 15.27 -4.52
C LEU A 82 -14.72 16.00 -5.77
N PHE A 83 -14.15 15.71 -6.94
CA PHE A 83 -14.57 16.30 -8.21
C PHE A 83 -16.02 15.97 -8.54
N ASP A 84 -16.43 14.73 -8.32
CA ASP A 84 -17.82 14.29 -8.48
C ASP A 84 -18.76 15.07 -7.57
N ARG A 85 -18.41 15.26 -6.29
CA ARG A 85 -19.19 16.08 -5.33
C ARG A 85 -19.25 17.56 -5.71
N LYS A 86 -18.27 18.05 -6.47
CA LYS A 86 -18.23 19.43 -6.97
C LYS A 86 -18.92 19.59 -8.34
N GLY A 87 -19.50 18.52 -8.89
CA GLY A 87 -20.17 18.56 -10.19
C GLY A 87 -19.21 18.63 -11.38
N ILE A 88 -17.93 18.33 -11.18
CA ILE A 88 -16.93 18.30 -12.27
C ILE A 88 -17.10 16.98 -13.02
N SER A 89 -17.53 17.05 -14.28
CA SER A 89 -17.87 15.86 -15.08
C SER A 89 -16.73 15.32 -15.94
N ASN A 90 -15.70 16.14 -16.19
CA ASN A 90 -14.59 15.83 -17.09
C ASN A 90 -13.26 16.07 -16.38
N TYR A 91 -12.47 15.02 -16.14
CA TYR A 91 -11.16 15.12 -15.50
C TYR A 91 -10.27 13.92 -15.80
N MET A 92 -8.97 14.15 -15.64
CA MET A 92 -7.94 13.11 -15.56
C MET A 92 -7.03 13.46 -14.38
N ILE A 93 -6.82 12.48 -13.50
CA ILE A 93 -6.00 12.60 -12.29
C ILE A 93 -4.87 11.59 -12.45
N ASP A 94 -3.63 12.05 -12.31
CA ASP A 94 -2.43 11.22 -12.35
C ASP A 94 -1.57 11.54 -11.13
N ILE A 95 -1.25 10.50 -10.35
CA ILE A 95 -0.34 10.60 -9.21
C ILE A 95 0.66 9.46 -9.30
N GLY A 96 1.90 9.79 -9.66
CA GLY A 96 3.00 8.83 -9.69
C GLY A 96 2.78 7.66 -10.64
N GLY A 97 2.04 7.87 -11.74
CA GLY A 97 1.73 6.84 -12.73
C GLY A 97 0.40 6.11 -12.50
N GLU A 98 -0.25 6.29 -11.35
CA GLU A 98 -1.62 5.83 -11.11
C GLU A 98 -2.62 6.85 -11.64
N MET A 99 -3.54 6.42 -12.51
CA MET A 99 -4.45 7.32 -13.23
C MET A 99 -5.92 6.96 -13.05
N ILE A 100 -6.76 7.99 -12.89
CA ILE A 100 -8.21 7.90 -13.02
C ILE A 100 -8.69 8.97 -14.00
N ALA A 101 -9.52 8.59 -14.96
CA ALA A 101 -10.14 9.52 -15.90
C ALA A 101 -11.66 9.35 -15.92
N LYS A 102 -12.38 10.45 -16.14
CA LYS A 102 -13.83 10.49 -16.28
C LYS A 102 -14.24 11.54 -17.30
N GLY A 103 -15.25 11.22 -18.11
CA GLY A 103 -15.81 12.14 -19.10
C GLY A 103 -14.98 12.20 -20.39
N LYS A 104 -14.87 13.39 -20.96
CA LYS A 104 -14.19 13.66 -22.24
C LYS A 104 -13.09 14.68 -22.07
N ASN A 105 -12.10 14.63 -22.95
CA ASN A 105 -11.09 15.68 -23.03
C ASN A 105 -11.66 16.89 -23.82
N PRO A 106 -10.89 17.99 -23.98
CA PRO A 106 -11.36 19.16 -24.73
C PRO A 106 -11.68 18.92 -26.21
N GLN A 107 -11.26 17.78 -26.79
CA GLN A 107 -11.49 17.40 -28.19
C GLN A 107 -12.74 16.54 -28.38
N GLY A 108 -13.39 16.10 -27.30
CA GLY A 108 -14.63 15.31 -27.33
C GLY A 108 -14.44 13.82 -27.10
#